data_AF-A0A517TYE8-F1
#
_entry.id   AF-A0A517TYE8-F1
#
_cell.length_a   1.000
_cell.length_b   1.000
_cell.length_c   1.000
_cell.angle_alpha   90.00
_cell.angle_beta   90.00
_cell.angle_gamma   90.00
#
_symmetry.space_group_name_H-M   'P 1'
#
loop_
_entity.id
_entity.type
_entity.pdbx_description
1 polymer ?
#
loop_
_entity_poly.entity_id
_entity_poly.type
_entity_poly.pdbx_seq_one_letter_code
_entity_poly.pdbx_strand_id
1 'polypeptide(L)'
;MTLAAETTESLHATRAWQAAFIEMAPTIERYARVAFRKLAPEERDEAVQTTLAAAAVDYARLAASGRGGRAYPTTLARFAVRRYRAGRLLGSRDNAADVGSRKWCLRGRRTESIDVAAELCDSRRATPAELAALRIDFGQWFASLPVRDQRVVHALAQGERTSVVAALCQLTAGRVSQLRRELYDSWTTFLGEGAPRGA
;
A
#
# COMPACT_ATOMS: atom_id res chain seq x y z
N MET A 1 8.72 -25.92 39.86
CA MET A 1 8.36 -26.87 38.78
C MET A 1 7.01 -26.56 38.11
N THR A 2 6.26 -25.54 38.55
CA THR A 2 4.92 -25.19 38.03
C THR A 2 4.93 -24.37 36.73
N LEU A 3 5.90 -23.45 36.57
CA LEU A 3 6.01 -22.57 35.38
C LEU A 3 6.29 -23.31 34.06
N ALA A 4 7.02 -24.44 34.11
CA ALA A 4 7.33 -25.23 32.92
C ALA A 4 6.12 -26.04 32.39
N ALA A 5 5.22 -26.46 33.29
CA ALA A 5 4.01 -27.18 32.94
C ALA A 5 2.97 -26.25 32.28
N GLU A 6 2.74 -25.06 32.85
CA GLU A 6 1.85 -24.04 32.27
C GLU A 6 2.29 -23.60 30.85
N THR A 7 3.61 -23.50 30.63
CA THR A 7 4.15 -23.15 29.31
C THR A 7 3.87 -24.23 28.27
N THR A 8 3.98 -25.50 28.66
CA THR A 8 3.78 -26.65 27.75
C THR A 8 2.30 -26.85 27.40
N GLU A 9 1.42 -26.70 28.38
CA GLU A 9 -0.03 -26.82 28.20
C GLU A 9 -0.59 -25.69 27.34
N SER A 10 -0.12 -24.46 27.55
CA SER A 10 -0.45 -23.28 26.73
C SER A 10 0.01 -23.43 25.27
N LEU A 11 1.22 -23.98 25.06
CA LEU A 11 1.74 -24.28 23.71
C LEU A 11 0.91 -25.36 23.01
N HIS A 12 0.51 -26.40 23.74
CA HIS A 12 -0.33 -27.48 23.19
C HIS A 12 -1.71 -26.94 22.79
N ALA A 13 -2.34 -26.16 23.66
CA ALA A 13 -3.62 -25.49 23.36
C ALA A 13 -3.50 -24.55 22.15
N THR A 14 -2.40 -23.79 22.05
CA THR A 14 -2.12 -22.92 20.91
C THR A 14 -2.00 -23.71 19.60
N ARG A 15 -1.24 -24.80 19.61
CA ARG A 15 -1.05 -25.66 18.43
C ARG A 15 -2.34 -26.38 18.03
N ALA A 16 -3.18 -26.77 18.99
CA ALA A 16 -4.43 -27.48 18.72
C ALA A 16 -5.44 -26.65 17.92
N TRP A 17 -5.69 -25.38 18.32
CA TRP A 17 -6.61 -24.53 17.56
C TRP A 17 -6.01 -24.13 16.21
N GLN A 18 -4.69 -23.93 16.13
CA GLN A 18 -4.03 -23.62 14.86
C GLN A 18 -4.22 -24.74 13.84
N ALA A 19 -3.99 -25.99 14.25
CA ALA A 19 -4.19 -27.15 13.39
C ALA A 19 -5.64 -27.25 12.86
N ALA A 20 -6.63 -27.15 13.74
CA ALA A 20 -8.04 -27.17 13.36
C ALA A 20 -8.43 -25.98 12.46
N PHE A 21 -7.80 -24.82 12.65
CA PHE A 21 -8.02 -23.68 11.76
C PHE A 21 -7.44 -23.91 10.36
N ILE A 22 -6.26 -24.50 10.26
CA ILE A 22 -5.61 -24.81 8.96
C ILE A 22 -6.51 -25.74 8.12
N GLU A 23 -7.20 -26.70 8.74
CA GLU A 23 -8.18 -27.56 8.05
C GLU A 23 -9.37 -26.76 7.49
N MET A 24 -9.81 -25.72 8.21
CA MET A 24 -10.91 -24.85 7.79
C MET A 24 -10.50 -23.79 6.75
N ALA A 25 -9.22 -23.40 6.71
CA ALA A 25 -8.72 -22.27 5.96
C ALA A 25 -9.04 -22.33 4.44
N PRO A 26 -8.87 -23.46 3.72
CA PRO A 26 -9.19 -23.52 2.29
C PRO A 26 -10.67 -23.23 1.99
N THR A 27 -11.58 -23.65 2.88
CA THR A 27 -13.02 -23.38 2.74
C THR A 27 -13.32 -21.89 2.94
N ILE A 28 -12.67 -21.27 3.94
CA ILE A 28 -12.81 -19.84 4.22
C ILE A 28 -12.26 -19.01 3.06
N GLU A 29 -11.10 -19.39 2.52
CA GLU A 29 -10.46 -18.71 1.38
C GLU A 29 -11.35 -18.79 0.13
N ARG A 30 -11.87 -19.98 -0.21
CA ARG A 30 -12.78 -20.16 -1.35
C ARG A 30 -14.02 -19.28 -1.21
N TYR A 31 -14.61 -19.24 -0.01
CA TYR A 31 -15.76 -18.37 0.27
C TYR A 31 -15.41 -16.89 0.07
N ALA A 32 -14.26 -16.44 0.60
CA ALA A 32 -13.81 -15.06 0.47
C ALA A 32 -13.57 -14.66 -0.99
N ARG A 33 -12.88 -15.50 -1.78
CA ARG A 33 -12.65 -15.27 -3.22
C ARG A 33 -13.97 -15.08 -3.98
N VAL A 34 -14.98 -15.90 -3.70
CA VAL A 34 -16.32 -15.76 -4.32
C VAL A 34 -17.03 -14.50 -3.85
N ALA A 35 -16.92 -14.15 -2.57
CA ALA A 35 -17.55 -12.97 -1.97
C ALA A 35 -16.95 -11.64 -2.46
N PHE A 36 -15.67 -11.65 -2.85
CA PHE A 36 -14.91 -10.49 -3.33
C PHE A 36 -14.61 -10.53 -4.84
N ARG A 37 -15.28 -11.41 -5.61
CA ARG A 37 -15.05 -11.58 -7.06
C ARG A 37 -15.20 -10.31 -7.90
N LYS A 38 -15.85 -9.28 -7.36
CA LYS A 38 -16.09 -7.98 -8.03
C LYS A 38 -15.04 -6.91 -7.69
N LEU A 39 -14.11 -7.19 -6.77
CA LEU A 39 -13.02 -6.28 -6.44
C LEU A 39 -11.89 -6.40 -7.48
N ALA A 40 -11.10 -5.34 -7.62
CA ALA A 40 -9.88 -5.37 -8.41
C ALA A 40 -8.91 -6.45 -7.87
N PRO A 41 -7.99 -7.00 -8.69
CA PRO A 41 -7.12 -8.09 -8.28
C PRO A 41 -6.33 -7.81 -7.00
N GLU A 42 -5.66 -6.65 -6.87
CA GLU A 42 -4.87 -6.34 -5.68
C GLU A 42 -5.76 -6.22 -4.43
N GLU A 43 -6.88 -5.49 -4.56
CA GLU A 43 -7.84 -5.30 -3.46
C GLU A 43 -8.49 -6.62 -3.03
N ARG A 44 -8.75 -7.52 -3.99
CA ARG A 44 -9.31 -8.85 -3.72
C ARG A 44 -8.36 -9.69 -2.89
N ASP A 45 -7.07 -9.70 -3.23
CA ASP A 45 -6.08 -10.52 -2.54
C ASP A 45 -5.89 -10.00 -1.10
N GLU A 46 -5.85 -8.69 -0.90
CA GLU A 46 -5.85 -8.07 0.44
C GLU A 46 -7.14 -8.41 1.23
N ALA A 47 -8.30 -8.34 0.59
CA ALA A 47 -9.58 -8.67 1.21
C ALA A 47 -9.66 -10.14 1.66
N VAL A 48 -9.13 -11.06 0.85
CA VAL A 48 -9.06 -12.50 1.17
C VAL A 48 -8.15 -12.73 2.36
N GLN A 49 -6.94 -12.18 2.37
CA GLN A 49 -6.01 -12.35 3.49
C GLN A 49 -6.52 -11.73 4.79
N THR A 50 -7.10 -10.52 4.71
CA THR A 50 -7.73 -9.89 5.87
C THR A 50 -8.88 -10.73 6.43
N THR A 51 -9.66 -11.37 5.55
CA THR A 51 -10.76 -12.26 5.96
C THR A 51 -10.24 -13.53 6.63
N LEU A 52 -9.18 -14.14 6.11
CA LEU A 52 -8.53 -15.30 6.73
C LEU A 52 -7.98 -14.96 8.11
N ALA A 53 -7.26 -13.84 8.24
CA ALA A 53 -6.75 -13.37 9.52
C ALA A 53 -7.88 -13.10 10.53
N ALA A 54 -8.96 -12.45 10.09
CA ALA A 54 -10.13 -12.19 10.93
C ALA A 54 -10.79 -13.48 11.42
N ALA A 55 -10.97 -14.45 10.53
CA ALA A 55 -11.50 -15.76 10.88
C ALA A 55 -10.60 -16.51 11.87
N ALA A 56 -9.28 -16.44 11.71
CA ALA A 56 -8.32 -17.06 12.61
C ALA A 56 -8.41 -16.49 14.03
N VAL A 57 -8.45 -15.16 14.16
CA VAL A 57 -8.59 -14.48 15.46
C VAL A 57 -9.92 -14.82 16.14
N ASP A 58 -11.02 -14.81 15.38
CA ASP A 58 -12.34 -15.15 15.93
C ASP A 58 -12.39 -16.63 16.35
N TYR A 59 -11.77 -17.54 15.59
CA TYR A 59 -11.68 -18.95 15.94
C TYR A 59 -10.78 -19.21 17.16
N ALA A 60 -9.63 -18.56 17.25
CA ALA A 60 -8.75 -18.66 18.43
C ALA A 60 -9.49 -18.25 19.71
N ARG A 61 -10.30 -17.19 19.66
CA ARG A 61 -11.16 -16.76 20.78
C ARG A 61 -12.24 -17.80 21.11
N LEU A 62 -12.85 -18.42 20.10
CA LEU A 62 -13.82 -19.49 20.31
C LEU A 62 -13.17 -20.71 20.97
N ALA A 63 -12.01 -21.14 20.48
CA ALA A 63 -11.24 -22.24 21.04
C ALA A 63 -10.83 -21.98 22.50
N ALA A 64 -10.30 -20.78 22.80
CA ALA A 64 -9.95 -20.38 24.16
C ALA A 64 -11.17 -20.38 25.12
N SER A 65 -12.38 -20.16 24.59
CA SER A 65 -13.61 -20.24 25.37
C SER A 65 -14.26 -21.65 25.40
N GLY A 66 -13.56 -22.69 24.96
CA GLY A 66 -14.07 -24.08 24.91
C GLY A 66 -15.15 -24.32 23.86
N ARG A 67 -15.36 -23.38 22.93
CA ARG A 67 -16.42 -23.43 21.90
C ARG A 67 -15.91 -23.73 20.49
N GLY A 68 -14.66 -24.16 20.36
CA GLY A 68 -14.02 -24.45 19.07
C GLY A 68 -14.80 -25.47 18.22
N GLY A 69 -15.36 -26.52 18.83
CA GLY A 69 -16.15 -27.54 18.13
C GLY A 69 -17.49 -27.06 17.55
N ARG A 70 -17.93 -25.84 17.88
CA ARG A 70 -19.15 -25.22 17.31
C ARG A 70 -18.84 -24.30 16.13
N ALA A 71 -17.56 -24.11 15.79
CA ALA A 71 -17.17 -23.24 14.70
C ALA A 71 -17.33 -23.96 13.36
N TYR A 72 -17.98 -23.30 12.41
CA TYR A 72 -18.08 -23.76 11.03
C TYR A 72 -17.31 -22.80 10.12
N PRO A 73 -16.54 -23.30 9.14
CA PRO A 73 -15.72 -22.47 8.27
C PRO A 73 -16.55 -21.43 7.50
N THR A 74 -17.73 -21.81 7.01
CA THR A 74 -18.64 -20.91 6.29
C THR A 74 -19.18 -19.79 7.18
N THR A 75 -19.45 -20.07 8.45
CA THR A 75 -19.90 -19.06 9.43
C THR A 75 -18.78 -18.08 9.76
N LEU A 76 -17.57 -18.58 10.02
CA LEU A 76 -16.38 -17.75 10.23
C LEU A 76 -16.12 -16.84 9.02
N ALA A 77 -16.14 -17.42 7.81
CA ALA A 77 -15.96 -16.67 6.57
C ALA A 77 -17.03 -15.59 6.38
N ARG A 78 -18.32 -15.92 6.61
CA ARG A 78 -19.43 -14.96 6.50
C ARG A 78 -19.25 -13.76 7.42
N PHE A 79 -18.89 -13.97 8.68
CA PHE A 79 -18.70 -12.87 9.63
C PHE A 79 -17.42 -12.06 9.33
N ALA A 80 -16.33 -12.72 8.95
CA ALA A 80 -15.09 -12.06 8.55
C ALA A 80 -15.28 -11.18 7.29
N VAL A 81 -16.00 -11.68 6.27
CA VAL A 81 -16.37 -10.88 5.08
C VAL A 81 -17.20 -9.66 5.45
N ARG A 82 -18.18 -9.81 6.36
CA ARG A 82 -18.99 -8.68 6.85
C ARG A 82 -18.12 -7.66 7.60
N ARG A 83 -17.14 -8.12 8.39
CA ARG A 83 -16.18 -7.27 9.09
C ARG A 83 -15.33 -6.45 8.10
N TYR A 84 -14.78 -7.08 7.07
CA TYR A 84 -14.04 -6.39 6.01
C TYR A 84 -14.90 -5.35 5.28
N ARG A 85 -16.13 -5.72 4.88
CA ARG A 85 -17.06 -4.80 4.20
C ARG A 85 -17.48 -3.61 5.06
N ALA A 86 -17.49 -3.76 6.38
CA ALA A 86 -17.72 -2.67 7.33
C ALA A 86 -16.47 -1.80 7.59
N GLY A 87 -15.34 -2.11 6.96
CA GLY A 87 -14.07 -1.39 7.14
C GLY A 87 -13.41 -1.63 8.51
N ARG A 88 -13.77 -2.71 9.21
CA ARG A 88 -13.23 -3.06 10.54
C ARG A 88 -12.08 -4.06 10.38
N LEU A 89 -10.92 -3.57 9.96
CA LEU A 89 -9.76 -4.42 9.66
C LEU A 89 -9.02 -4.85 10.93
N LEU A 90 -8.13 -5.85 10.82
CA LEU A 90 -7.26 -6.29 11.90
C LEU A 90 -5.87 -5.67 11.77
N GLY A 91 -5.17 -5.51 12.90
CA GLY A 91 -3.76 -5.10 12.94
C GLY A 91 -3.51 -3.62 12.65
N SER A 92 -4.51 -2.89 12.18
CA SER A 92 -4.46 -1.44 11.99
C SER A 92 -5.47 -0.74 12.88
N ARG A 93 -5.13 0.50 13.28
CA ARG A 93 -6.11 1.39 13.89
C ARG A 93 -7.16 1.72 12.83
N ASP A 94 -8.40 1.93 13.25
CA ASP A 94 -9.46 2.46 12.40
C ASP A 94 -9.07 3.86 11.89
N ASN A 95 -8.30 3.92 10.81
CA ASN A 95 -7.77 5.16 10.27
C ASN A 95 -8.69 5.69 9.19
N ALA A 96 -9.78 6.32 9.61
CA ALA A 96 -10.74 6.91 8.67
C ALA A 96 -10.23 8.20 7.98
N ALA A 97 -9.00 8.64 8.30
CA ALA A 97 -8.33 9.78 7.69
C ALA A 97 -7.27 9.37 6.65
N ASP A 98 -6.88 8.09 6.63
CA ASP A 98 -5.98 7.55 5.61
C ASP A 98 -6.75 7.32 4.30
N VAL A 99 -6.31 8.02 3.25
CA VAL A 99 -6.90 8.05 1.91
C VAL A 99 -6.88 6.66 1.25
N GLY A 100 -5.90 5.83 1.58
CA GLY A 100 -5.80 4.45 1.10
C GLY A 100 -6.64 3.45 1.89
N SER A 101 -7.17 3.85 3.05
CA SER A 101 -7.91 2.91 3.91
C SER A 101 -9.25 2.52 3.31
N ARG A 102 -9.64 1.26 3.51
CA ARG A 102 -10.99 0.76 3.14
C ARG A 102 -12.10 1.64 3.72
N LYS A 103 -11.90 2.18 4.93
CA LYS A 103 -12.87 3.02 5.63
C LYS A 103 -13.04 4.39 4.98
N TRP A 104 -11.97 4.96 4.41
CA TRP A 104 -12.04 6.15 3.58
C TRP A 104 -12.85 5.92 2.30
N CYS A 105 -12.58 4.82 1.59
CA CYS A 105 -13.32 4.44 0.39
C CYS A 105 -14.83 4.24 0.66
N LEU A 106 -15.19 3.63 1.80
CA LEU A 106 -16.59 3.44 2.19
C LEU A 106 -17.37 4.74 2.43
N ARG A 107 -16.70 5.87 2.65
CA ARG A 107 -17.35 7.19 2.80
C ARG A 107 -17.74 7.83 1.47
N GLY A 108 -17.54 7.14 0.34
CA GLY A 108 -17.86 7.66 -0.99
C GLY A 108 -16.95 8.81 -1.42
N ARG A 109 -15.75 8.92 -0.82
CA ARG A 109 -14.76 9.93 -1.22
C ARG A 109 -14.04 9.44 -2.48
N ARG A 110 -13.86 10.34 -3.43
CA ARG A 110 -13.03 10.10 -4.62
C ARG A 110 -11.57 10.31 -4.23
N THR A 111 -10.73 9.33 -4.51
CA THR A 111 -9.28 9.47 -4.43
C THR A 111 -8.78 9.74 -5.83
N GLU A 112 -7.98 10.79 -5.98
CA GLU A 112 -7.32 11.14 -7.24
C GLU A 112 -5.83 10.98 -7.03
N SER A 113 -5.14 10.43 -8.03
CA SER A 113 -3.68 10.39 -7.99
C SER A 113 -3.17 11.81 -8.07
N ILE A 114 -2.34 12.18 -7.11
CA ILE A 114 -1.65 13.47 -7.15
C ILE A 114 -0.60 13.37 -8.27
N ASP A 115 -0.60 14.33 -9.18
CA ASP A 115 0.43 14.47 -10.21
C ASP A 115 1.79 14.71 -9.55
N VAL A 116 2.87 14.21 -10.15
CA VAL A 116 4.26 14.39 -9.70
C VAL A 116 4.57 15.85 -9.41
N ALA A 117 4.05 16.76 -10.23
CA ALA A 117 4.20 18.21 -10.02
C ALA A 117 3.63 18.67 -8.67
N ALA A 118 2.52 18.08 -8.22
CA ALA A 118 1.91 18.38 -6.94
C ALA A 118 2.59 17.67 -5.76
N GLU A 119 3.22 16.50 -5.97
CA GLU A 119 4.07 15.84 -4.97
C GLU A 119 5.34 16.67 -4.67
N LEU A 120 5.93 17.28 -5.70
CA LEU A 120 7.06 18.21 -5.56
C LEU A 120 6.69 19.55 -4.90
N CYS A 121 5.39 19.89 -4.85
CA CYS A 121 4.87 21.16 -4.34
C CYS A 121 4.59 21.17 -2.82
N ASP A 122 4.90 20.10 -2.07
CA ASP A 122 4.69 20.07 -0.60
C ASP A 122 5.78 20.84 0.18
N SER A 123 6.11 22.05 -0.26
CA SER A 123 6.96 22.97 0.49
C SER A 123 6.11 23.93 1.29
N ARG A 124 6.09 23.78 2.61
CA ARG A 124 5.44 24.73 3.55
C ARG A 124 6.01 26.15 3.51
N ARG A 125 7.07 26.38 2.72
CA ARG A 125 7.76 27.67 2.59
C ARG A 125 7.41 28.41 1.29
N ALA A 126 6.85 27.73 0.29
CA ALA A 126 6.51 28.34 -0.99
C ALA A 126 5.12 29.01 -0.94
N THR A 127 5.00 30.16 -1.59
CA THR A 127 3.72 30.86 -1.74
C THR A 127 2.82 30.12 -2.74
N PRO A 128 1.48 30.30 -2.67
CA PRO A 128 0.57 29.71 -3.66
C PRO A 128 0.92 30.08 -5.12
N ALA A 129 1.47 31.28 -5.34
CA ALA A 129 1.91 31.72 -6.67
C ALA A 129 3.14 30.95 -7.15
N GLU A 130 4.13 30.74 -6.28
CA GLU A 130 5.33 29.94 -6.60
C GLU A 130 4.96 28.47 -6.88
N LEU A 131 4.04 27.90 -6.11
CA LEU A 131 3.53 26.55 -6.34
C LEU A 131 2.77 26.43 -7.68
N ALA A 132 1.99 27.45 -8.04
CA ALA A 132 1.29 27.48 -9.31
C ALA A 132 2.27 27.59 -10.48
N ALA A 133 3.26 28.48 -10.40
CA ALA A 133 4.33 28.60 -11.39
C ALA A 133 5.08 27.28 -11.57
N LEU A 134 5.54 26.68 -10.46
CA LEU A 134 6.22 25.38 -10.50
C LEU A 134 5.36 24.30 -11.16
N ARG A 135 4.06 24.20 -10.84
CA ARG A 135 3.17 23.21 -11.48
C ARG A 135 3.05 23.40 -12.99
N ILE A 136 2.93 24.64 -13.44
CA ILE A 136 2.79 24.96 -14.87
C ILE A 136 4.11 24.65 -15.59
N ASP A 137 5.22 25.19 -15.11
CA ASP A 137 6.53 25.09 -15.75
C ASP A 137 7.03 23.64 -15.72
N PHE A 138 6.92 22.95 -14.57
CA PHE A 138 7.32 21.55 -14.45
C PHE A 138 6.47 20.65 -15.35
N GLY A 139 5.15 20.89 -15.43
CA GLY A 139 4.28 20.11 -16.31
C GLY A 139 4.65 20.25 -17.78
N GLN A 140 4.95 21.47 -18.23
CA GLN A 140 5.40 21.74 -19.60
C GLN A 140 6.77 21.13 -19.90
N TRP A 141 7.74 21.31 -19.01
CA TRP A 141 9.07 20.72 -19.13
C TRP A 141 8.99 19.18 -19.15
N PHE A 142 8.26 18.58 -18.20
CA PHE A 142 8.12 17.13 -18.10
C PHE A 142 7.49 16.54 -19.37
N ALA A 143 6.47 17.20 -19.93
CA ALA A 143 5.86 16.80 -21.19
C ALA A 143 6.81 16.88 -22.40
N SER A 144 7.84 17.72 -22.34
CA SER A 144 8.86 17.83 -23.40
C SER A 144 9.91 16.70 -23.38
N LEU A 145 10.03 15.98 -22.26
CA LEU A 145 11.01 14.91 -22.11
C LEU A 145 10.61 13.64 -22.89
N PRO A 146 11.58 12.84 -23.37
CA PRO A 146 11.29 11.50 -23.87
C PRO A 146 10.60 10.62 -22.82
N VAL A 147 9.72 9.71 -23.24
CA VAL A 147 8.97 8.80 -22.34
C VAL A 147 9.87 8.03 -21.36
N ARG A 148 11.08 7.64 -21.79
CA ARG A 148 12.08 7.00 -20.91
C ARG A 148 12.48 7.91 -19.75
N ASP A 149 12.73 9.19 -20.05
CA ASP A 149 13.24 10.15 -19.08
C ASP A 149 12.12 10.63 -18.16
N GLN A 150 10.89 10.73 -18.66
CA GLN A 150 9.70 10.91 -17.84
C GLN A 150 9.55 9.81 -16.78
N ARG A 151 9.76 8.54 -17.14
CA ARG A 151 9.73 7.41 -16.17
C ARG A 151 10.81 7.54 -15.10
N VAL A 152 12.00 8.02 -15.47
CA VAL A 152 13.10 8.26 -14.53
C VAL A 152 12.77 9.40 -13.57
N VAL A 153 12.26 10.53 -14.09
CA VAL A 153 11.83 11.68 -13.28
C VAL A 153 10.73 11.28 -12.31
N HIS A 154 9.70 10.57 -12.78
CA HIS A 154 8.60 10.10 -11.95
C HIS A 154 9.09 9.22 -10.79
N ALA A 155 9.91 8.21 -11.09
CA ALA A 155 10.44 7.32 -10.05
C ALA A 155 11.33 8.06 -9.03
N LEU A 156 12.14 9.02 -9.49
CA LEU A 156 12.96 9.84 -8.60
C LEU A 156 12.11 10.77 -7.72
N ALA A 157 11.05 11.36 -8.26
CA ALA A 157 10.15 12.25 -7.52
C ALA A 157 9.39 11.51 -6.40
N GLN A 158 9.07 10.23 -6.60
CA GLN A 158 8.51 9.34 -5.57
C GLN A 158 9.52 8.96 -4.46
N GLY A 159 10.77 9.44 -4.53
CA GLY A 159 11.81 9.18 -3.54
C GLY A 159 12.54 7.84 -3.72
N GLU A 160 12.41 7.19 -4.88
CA GLU A 160 13.08 5.92 -5.13
C GLU A 160 14.61 6.05 -5.17
N ARG A 161 15.29 5.00 -4.71
CA ARG A 161 16.76 4.95 -4.73
C ARG A 161 17.26 4.72 -6.16
N THR A 162 18.44 5.25 -6.49
CA THR A 162 19.07 5.12 -7.82
C THR A 162 19.12 3.69 -8.34
N SER A 163 19.39 2.69 -7.47
CA SER A 163 19.40 1.28 -7.85
C SER A 163 18.01 0.72 -8.21
N VAL A 164 16.96 1.20 -7.55
CA VAL A 164 15.57 0.82 -7.84
C VAL A 164 15.13 1.45 -9.14
N VAL A 165 15.40 2.74 -9.34
CA VAL A 165 15.12 3.45 -10.61
C VAL A 165 15.82 2.77 -11.79
N ALA A 166 17.08 2.36 -11.61
CA ALA A 166 17.83 1.62 -12.62
C ALA A 166 17.13 0.32 -13.02
N ALA A 167 16.67 -0.48 -12.05
CA ALA A 167 15.91 -1.70 -12.32
C ALA A 167 14.57 -1.42 -13.02
N LEU A 168 13.78 -0.45 -12.51
CA LEU A 168 12.47 -0.10 -13.05
C LEU A 168 12.53 0.45 -14.49
N CYS A 169 13.60 1.16 -14.82
CA CYS A 169 13.79 1.79 -16.13
C CYS A 169 14.69 0.97 -17.07
N GLN A 170 15.17 -0.20 -16.64
CA GLN A 170 16.12 -1.04 -17.39
C GLN A 170 17.40 -0.29 -17.79
N LEU A 171 17.95 0.49 -16.86
CA LEU A 171 19.17 1.28 -17.01
C LEU A 171 20.23 0.81 -16.02
N THR A 172 21.48 1.21 -16.24
CA THR A 172 22.52 1.06 -15.22
C THR A 172 22.39 2.16 -14.17
N ALA A 173 22.80 1.88 -12.92
CA ALA A 173 22.83 2.89 -11.86
C ALA A 173 23.70 4.11 -12.25
N GLY A 174 24.81 3.89 -12.97
CA GLY A 174 25.63 4.95 -13.51
C GLY A 174 24.88 5.84 -14.50
N ARG A 175 24.06 5.25 -15.39
CA ARG A 175 23.24 6.02 -16.34
C ARG A 175 22.16 6.84 -15.63
N VAL A 176 21.54 6.31 -14.58
CA VAL A 176 20.57 7.07 -13.76
C VAL A 176 21.25 8.27 -13.08
N SER A 177 22.47 8.11 -12.58
CA SER A 177 23.24 9.23 -12.00
C SER A 177 23.56 10.31 -13.03
N GLN A 178 23.91 9.92 -14.26
CA GLN A 178 24.11 10.87 -15.37
C GLN A 178 22.80 11.59 -15.73
N LEU A 179 21.71 10.84 -15.88
CA LEU A 179 20.39 11.39 -16.19
C LEU A 179 19.93 12.41 -15.15
N ARG A 180 20.22 12.22 -13.85
CA ARG A 180 19.89 13.21 -12.83
C ARG A 180 20.51 14.59 -13.13
N ARG A 181 21.75 14.60 -13.63
CA ARG A 181 22.46 15.84 -13.99
C ARG A 181 21.93 16.40 -15.31
N GLU A 182 21.76 15.56 -16.32
CA GLU A 182 21.19 15.95 -17.62
C GLU A 182 19.79 16.54 -17.48
N LEU A 183 18.94 15.95 -16.63
CA LEU A 183 17.60 16.44 -16.32
C LEU A 183 17.62 17.77 -15.56
N TYR A 184 18.54 17.94 -14.61
CA TYR A 184 18.72 19.21 -13.92
C TYR A 184 19.16 20.32 -14.88
N ASP A 185 20.13 20.04 -15.75
CA ASP A 185 20.62 20.99 -16.75
C ASP A 185 19.53 21.32 -17.79
N SER A 186 18.71 20.34 -18.16
CA SER A 186 17.55 20.55 -19.02
C SER A 186 16.49 21.44 -18.37
N TRP A 187 16.21 21.25 -17.08
CA TRP A 187 15.28 22.07 -16.32
C TRP A 187 15.75 23.52 -16.19
N THR A 188 17.02 23.75 -15.84
CA THR A 188 17.58 25.12 -15.75
C THR A 188 17.58 25.82 -17.10
N THR A 189 17.84 25.08 -18.18
CA THR A 189 17.73 25.60 -19.55
C THR A 189 16.27 25.97 -19.87
N PHE A 190 15.30 25.14 -19.47
CA PHE A 190 13.88 25.39 -19.69
C PHE A 190 13.39 26.66 -18.99
N LEU A 191 13.84 26.92 -17.75
CA LEU A 191 13.54 28.14 -17.01
C LEU A 191 14.22 29.40 -17.58
N GLY A 192 15.08 29.27 -18.60
CA GLY A 192 15.84 30.38 -19.15
C GLY A 192 17.00 30.85 -18.26
N GLU A 193 17.36 30.09 -17.24
CA GLU A 193 18.50 30.36 -16.35
C GLU A 193 19.86 29.96 -16.99
N GLY A 194 19.82 29.46 -18.24
CA GLY A 194 20.95 28.94 -19.01
C GLY A 194 21.40 29.81 -20.19
N ALA A 195 21.84 31.06 -19.94
CA ALA A 195 22.82 31.79 -20.77
C ALA A 195 23.65 32.74 -19.87
N PRO A 196 24.94 32.98 -20.16
CA PRO A 196 26.02 32.80 -19.20
C PRO A 196 26.22 33.97 -18.22
N ARG A 197 26.62 33.67 -16.98
CA ARG A 197 27.41 34.61 -16.17
C ARG A 197 28.80 34.73 -16.79
N GLY A 198 28.95 35.67 -17.70
CA GLY A 198 30.22 36.12 -18.25
C GLY A 198 30.13 37.59 -18.64
N ALA A 199 30.47 38.46 -17.69
CA ALA A 199 31.03 39.79 -17.89
C ALA A 199 32.04 40.03 -16.76
#